data_AF-A0A8T7K183-F1
#
_entry.id   AF-A0A8T7K183-F1
#
_cell.length_a   1.000
_cell.length_b   1.000
_cell.length_c   1.000
_cell.angle_alpha   90.00
_cell.angle_beta   90.00
_cell.angle_gamma   90.00
#
_symmetry.space_group_name_H-M   'P 1'
#
loop_
_entity.id
_entity.type
_entity.pdbx_description
1 polymer ?
#
loop_
_entity_poly.entity_id
_entity_poly.type
_entity_poly.pdbx_seq_one_letter_code
_entity_poly.pdbx_strand_id
1 'polypeptide(L)'
;MDVLSDVLRMLRFKGRLFCRMELTSPWGLLDTPPEDMAQFHMVERGSGWLYLPEHDLTAALAAGDFILVSNVRQLVLRDAPTTGIIPFSQLASGEG
;
A
#
# COMPACT_ATOMS: atom_id res chain seq x y z
N MET A 1 -11.21 19.37 -7.60
CA MET A 1 -11.39 18.41 -8.70
C MET A 1 -10.37 17.30 -8.46
N ASP A 2 -10.85 16.11 -8.10
CA ASP A 2 -9.99 14.98 -7.78
C ASP A 2 -9.88 14.11 -9.04
N VAL A 3 -8.89 14.44 -9.87
CA VAL A 3 -8.61 13.78 -11.15
C VAL A 3 -8.34 12.29 -10.94
N LEU A 4 -7.74 11.92 -9.80
CA LEU A 4 -7.49 10.53 -9.44
C LEU A 4 -8.82 9.80 -9.18
N SER A 5 -9.73 10.41 -8.42
CA SER A 5 -11.08 9.86 -8.22
C SER A 5 -11.83 9.62 -9.54
N ASP A 6 -11.70 10.52 -10.52
CA ASP A 6 -12.38 10.38 -11.81
C ASP A 6 -11.76 9.28 -12.69
N VAL A 7 -10.42 9.18 -12.71
CA VAL A 7 -9.70 8.08 -13.39
C VAL A 7 -10.08 6.72 -12.79
N LEU A 8 -10.15 6.63 -11.46
CA LEU A 8 -10.54 5.38 -10.77
C LEU A 8 -12.00 4.98 -11.05
N ARG A 9 -12.92 5.95 -11.16
CA ARG A 9 -14.32 5.70 -11.55
C ARG A 9 -14.43 5.18 -12.99
N MET A 10 -13.64 5.74 -13.92
CA MET A 10 -13.61 5.29 -15.32
C MET A 10 -13.12 3.85 -15.47
N LEU A 11 -12.21 3.39 -14.62
CA LEU A 11 -11.65 2.03 -14.68
C LEU A 11 -12.60 0.92 -14.19
N ARG A 12 -13.83 1.24 -13.73
CA ARG A 12 -14.82 0.28 -13.18
C ARG A 12 -14.21 -0.63 -12.12
N PHE A 13 -13.30 -0.09 -11.30
CA PHE A 13 -12.66 -0.83 -10.23
C PHE A 13 -13.72 -1.26 -9.21
N LYS A 14 -14.04 -2.55 -9.11
CA LYS A 14 -14.84 -3.11 -8.00
C LYS A 14 -14.01 -3.24 -6.72
N GLY A 15 -13.10 -2.27 -6.47
CA GLY A 15 -12.27 -2.24 -5.27
C GLY A 15 -13.05 -1.69 -4.09
N ARG A 16 -13.02 -2.41 -2.96
CA ARG A 16 -13.81 -2.10 -1.76
C ARG A 16 -13.23 -0.98 -0.88
N LEU A 17 -12.01 -0.51 -1.13
CA LEU A 17 -11.36 0.46 -0.26
C LEU A 17 -10.36 1.34 -1.03
N PHE A 18 -10.55 2.65 -0.93
CA PHE A 18 -9.52 3.65 -1.24
C PHE A 18 -8.99 4.17 0.10
N CYS A 19 -7.68 4.08 0.32
CA CYS A 19 -7.04 4.58 1.53
C CYS A 19 -5.89 5.49 1.11
N ARG A 20 -5.85 6.69 1.67
CA ARG A 20 -4.71 7.60 1.56
C ARG A 20 -4.06 7.67 2.94
N MET A 21 -2.75 7.44 2.98
CA MET A 21 -2.00 7.35 4.24
C MET A 21 -0.93 8.42 4.25
N GLU A 22 -0.89 9.22 5.32
CA GLU A 22 0.21 10.15 5.58
C GLU A 22 0.90 9.70 6.87
N LEU A 23 2.04 9.03 6.72
CA LEU A 23 2.75 8.35 7.82
C LEU A 23 4.05 9.09 8.14
N THR A 24 4.30 9.31 9.42
CA THR A 24 5.57 9.86 9.92
C THR A 24 6.47 8.72 10.38
N SER A 25 7.75 8.76 10.01
CA SER A 25 8.74 7.77 10.45
C SER A 25 8.83 7.69 11.99
N PRO A 26 9.02 6.50 12.60
CA PRO A 26 9.14 5.20 11.94
C PRO A 26 7.77 4.59 11.61
N TRP A 27 7.65 3.94 10.45
CA TRP A 27 6.43 3.22 10.09
C TRP A 27 6.70 1.95 9.29
N GLY A 28 5.91 0.92 9.56
CA GLY A 28 5.92 -0.34 8.84
C GLY A 28 4.57 -1.02 8.93
N LEU A 29 4.05 -1.46 7.80
CA LEU A 29 2.71 -1.99 7.64
C LEU A 29 2.78 -3.34 6.94
N LEU A 30 2.11 -4.33 7.53
CA LEU A 30 1.83 -5.62 6.93
C LEU A 30 0.38 -5.66 6.50
N ASP A 31 0.14 -5.94 5.23
CA ASP A 31 -1.17 -6.20 4.69
C ASP A 31 -1.28 -7.66 4.20
N THR A 32 -2.48 -8.22 4.36
CA THR A 32 -2.82 -9.60 3.99
C THR A 32 -4.07 -9.53 3.12
N PRO A 33 -3.93 -9.22 1.82
CA PRO A 33 -5.07 -9.08 0.93
C PRO A 33 -5.88 -10.38 0.79
N PRO A 34 -7.21 -10.29 0.56
CA PRO A 34 -8.02 -11.44 0.18
C PRO A 34 -7.50 -12.12 -1.09
N GLU A 35 -7.77 -13.42 -1.21
CA GLU A 35 -7.55 -14.18 -2.44
C GLU A 35 -8.34 -13.52 -3.60
N ASP A 36 -7.75 -13.48 -4.80
CA ASP A 36 -8.27 -12.82 -6.01
C ASP A 36 -8.42 -11.29 -5.96
N MET A 37 -7.76 -10.62 -5.02
CA MET A 37 -7.72 -9.15 -4.98
C MET A 37 -6.39 -8.59 -5.51
N ALA A 38 -6.49 -7.64 -6.44
CA ALA A 38 -5.37 -6.79 -6.82
C ALA A 38 -5.36 -5.51 -5.98
N GLN A 39 -4.19 -5.14 -5.49
CA GLN A 39 -3.94 -3.90 -4.78
C GLN A 39 -3.17 -2.93 -5.66
N PHE A 40 -3.63 -1.68 -5.65
CA PHE A 40 -2.99 -0.57 -6.32
C PHE A 40 -2.49 0.40 -5.28
N HIS A 41 -1.19 0.70 -5.30
CA HIS A 41 -0.55 1.66 -4.42
C HIS A 41 0.15 2.73 -5.26
N MET A 42 0.07 3.98 -4.82
CA MET A 42 0.76 5.11 -5.45
C MET A 42 1.46 5.91 -4.36
N VAL A 43 2.74 6.20 -4.55
CA VAL A 43 3.48 7.07 -3.63
C VAL A 43 3.29 8.51 -4.07
N GLU A 44 2.42 9.24 -3.37
CA GLU A 44 2.20 10.67 -3.66
C GLU A 44 3.43 11.52 -3.31
N ARG A 45 4.02 11.27 -2.14
CA ARG A 45 5.15 12.03 -1.58
C ARG A 45 6.04 11.12 -0.73
N GLY A 46 7.31 11.48 -0.61
CA GLY A 46 8.28 10.76 0.21
C GLY A 46 8.86 9.53 -0.47
N SER A 47 9.30 8.58 0.34
CA SER A 47 9.92 7.34 -0.08
C SER A 47 9.59 6.23 0.90
N GLY A 48 9.79 4.99 0.44
CA GLY A 48 9.62 3.82 1.29
C GLY A 48 10.12 2.57 0.59
N TRP A 49 9.70 1.43 1.10
CA TRP A 49 10.10 0.13 0.64
C TRP A 49 8.89 -0.79 0.56
N LEU A 50 8.77 -1.47 -0.57
CA LEU A 50 7.90 -2.63 -0.74
C LEU A 50 8.70 -3.90 -0.47
N TYR A 51 8.11 -4.82 0.28
CA TYR A 51 8.60 -6.18 0.40
C TYR A 51 7.46 -7.16 0.18
N LEU A 52 7.67 -8.12 -0.72
CA LEU A 52 6.76 -9.24 -1.00
C LEU A 52 7.41 -10.54 -0.50
N PRO A 53 7.05 -11.05 0.68
CA PRO A 53 7.71 -12.22 1.29
C PRO A 53 7.67 -13.47 0.43
N GLU A 54 6.58 -13.68 -0.32
CA GLU A 54 6.41 -14.87 -1.18
C GLU A 54 7.40 -14.93 -2.34
N HIS A 55 7.93 -13.79 -2.76
CA HIS A 55 8.85 -13.68 -3.89
C HIS A 55 10.26 -13.29 -3.47
N ASP A 56 10.51 -13.09 -2.17
CA ASP A 56 11.72 -12.47 -1.62
C ASP A 56 12.10 -11.18 -2.38
N LEU A 57 11.08 -10.43 -2.80
CA LEU A 57 11.23 -9.24 -3.62
C LEU A 57 11.21 -8.02 -2.73
N THR A 58 12.29 -7.25 -2.73
CA THR A 58 12.36 -5.93 -2.10
C THR A 58 12.55 -4.86 -3.17
N ALA A 59 11.71 -3.82 -3.15
CA ALA A 59 11.82 -2.68 -4.05
C ALA A 59 11.80 -1.37 -3.27
N ALA A 60 12.73 -0.48 -3.59
CA ALA A 60 12.68 0.90 -3.11
C ALA A 60 11.58 1.66 -3.88
N LEU A 61 10.90 2.56 -3.18
CA LEU A 61 9.81 3.35 -3.70
C LEU A 61 10.10 4.84 -3.49
N ALA A 62 9.74 5.67 -4.46
CA ALA A 62 9.82 7.12 -4.40
C ALA A 62 8.52 7.76 -4.89
N ALA A 63 8.36 9.05 -4.59
CA ALA A 63 7.23 9.83 -5.06
C ALA A 63 7.06 9.72 -6.59
N GLY A 64 5.83 9.42 -7.02
CA GLY A 64 5.47 9.17 -8.41
C GLY A 64 5.43 7.69 -8.81
N ASP A 65 5.94 6.78 -7.97
CA ASP A 65 5.87 5.35 -8.25
C ASP A 65 4.45 4.80 -8.12
N PHE A 66 4.10 3.91 -9.05
CA PHE A 66 2.85 3.17 -9.07
C PHE A 66 3.15 1.69 -8.96
N ILE A 67 2.43 1.02 -8.07
CA ILE A 67 2.63 -0.38 -7.75
C ILE A 67 1.29 -1.09 -7.93
N LEU A 68 1.30 -2.13 -8.76
CA LEU A 68 0.20 -3.07 -8.89
C LEU A 68 0.68 -4.42 -8.38
N VAL A 69 0.06 -4.90 -7.31
CA VAL A 69 0.33 -6.22 -6.76
C VAL A 69 -0.94 -7.04 -6.81
N SER A 70 -0.86 -8.27 -7.30
CA SER A 70 -1.99 -9.18 -7.45
C SER A 70 -1.56 -10.59 -7.07
N ASN A 71 -2.48 -11.38 -6.52
CA ASN A 71 -2.25 -12.78 -6.16
C ASN A 71 -1.10 -12.97 -5.17
N VAL A 72 -0.94 -12.01 -4.24
CA VAL A 72 -0.05 -12.14 -3.08
C VAL A 72 -0.87 -12.43 -1.84
N ARG A 73 -0.31 -13.18 -0.92
CA ARG A 73 -0.84 -13.43 0.43
C ARG A 73 -0.37 -12.36 1.41
N GLN A 74 0.82 -11.80 1.22
CA GLN A 74 1.37 -10.77 2.10
C GLN A 74 2.09 -9.67 1.32
N LEU A 75 1.90 -8.44 1.79
CA LEU A 75 2.55 -7.25 1.29
C LEU A 75 3.03 -6.40 2.46
N VAL A 76 4.28 -5.95 2.42
CA VAL A 76 4.86 -5.08 3.44
C VAL A 76 5.26 -3.74 2.83
N LEU A 77 4.82 -2.64 3.46
CA LEU A 77 5.28 -1.28 3.17
C LEU A 77 5.97 -0.71 4.41
N ARG A 78 7.13 -0.06 4.25
CA ARG A 78 7.88 0.54 5.38
C ARG A 78 8.77 1.70 4.96
N ASP A 79 9.11 2.57 5.89
CA ASP A 79 10.01 3.71 5.64
C ASP A 79 11.48 3.30 5.43
N ALA A 80 11.92 2.24 6.12
CA ALA A 80 13.25 1.64 5.97
C ALA A 80 13.17 0.11 5.95
N PRO A 81 14.13 -0.60 5.31
CA PRO A 81 14.08 -2.06 5.16
C PRO A 81 14.02 -2.84 6.48
N THR A 82 14.48 -2.23 7.57
CA THR A 82 14.57 -2.86 8.90
C THR A 82 13.52 -2.38 9.88
N THR A 83 12.64 -1.43 9.51
CA THR A 83 11.60 -0.93 10.41
C THR A 83 10.61 -2.05 10.75
N GLY A 84 10.23 -2.13 12.02
CA GLY A 84 9.23 -3.08 12.51
C GLY A 84 7.87 -2.87 11.86
N ILE A 85 7.10 -3.94 11.71
CA ILE A 85 5.82 -3.93 11.00
C ILE A 85 4.65 -4.19 11.95
N ILE A 86 3.55 -3.49 11.74
CA ILE A 86 2.26 -3.77 12.38
C ILE A 86 1.21 -4.16 11.32
N PRO A 87 0.21 -4.99 11.65
CA PRO A 87 -0.90 -5.25 10.75
C PRO A 87 -1.63 -3.97 10.36
N PHE A 88 -1.96 -3.81 9.07
CA PHE A 88 -2.71 -2.66 8.55
C PHE A 88 -4.04 -2.42 9.29
N SER A 89 -4.70 -3.49 9.72
CA SER A 89 -5.93 -3.43 10.52
C SER A 89 -5.79 -2.68 11.85
N GLN A 90 -4.58 -2.64 12.43
CA GLN A 90 -4.32 -1.89 13.66
C GLN A 90 -4.25 -0.38 13.42
N LEU A 91 -3.86 0.05 12.22
CA LEU A 91 -3.83 1.46 11.87
C LEU A 91 -5.24 2.03 11.63
N ALA A 92 -6.10 1.26 10.95
CA ALA A 92 -7.49 1.66 10.65
C ALA A 92 -8.39 1.78 11.89
N SER A 93 -7.92 1.33 13.06
CA SER A 93 -8.65 1.44 14.33
C SER A 93 -8.37 2.75 15.09
N GLY A 94 -7.54 3.64 14.53
CA GLY A 94 -7.08 4.88 15.15
C GLY A 94 -7.90 6.15 14.84
N GLU A 95 -8.91 6.07 13.98
CA GLU A 95 -9.82 7.20 13.70
C GLU A 95 -11.21 6.91 14.27
N GLY A 96 -11.43 7.42 15.49
CA GLY A 96 -12.73 7.64 16.10
C GLY A 96 -12.83 9.08 16.57
#